data_AF-A0A8T7DPF7-F1
#
_entry.id   AF-A0A8T7DPF7-F1
#
_cell.length_a   1.000
_cell.length_b   1.000
_cell.length_c   1.000
_cell.angle_alpha   90.00
_cell.angle_beta   90.00
_cell.angle_gamma   90.00
#
_symmetry.space_group_name_H-M   'P 1'
#
loop_
_entity.id
_entity.type
_entity.pdbx_description
1 polymer ?
#
loop_
_entity_poly.entity_id
_entity_poly.type
_entity_poly.pdbx_seq_one_letter_code
_entity_poly.pdbx_strand_id
1 'polypeptide(L)'
;MKLPREHQHFRAGENWDFLVRLNGKPVKNAPVIFETENKTREVLKTDQDGLVSIPFPYDFPEESDSAIGDGQDHGHARRKKAGFVLTVEQKSDGKQFISHFNFYYTTGAFYNKNLALGIGFALFGMMTAAPFLRKSKKGGKS
;
A
#
# COMPACT_ATOMS: atom_id res chain seq x y z
N MET A 1 -14.27 -21.13 2.35
CA MET A 1 -13.47 -20.57 3.46
C MET A 1 -12.12 -20.14 2.88
N LYS A 2 -11.90 -18.84 2.69
CA LYS A 2 -10.71 -18.31 2.00
C LYS A 2 -9.62 -18.13 3.06
N LEU A 3 -8.53 -18.88 2.94
CA LEU A 3 -7.40 -18.81 3.87
C LEU A 3 -6.86 -17.36 3.93
N PRO A 4 -6.50 -16.84 5.13
CA PRO A 4 -5.82 -15.56 5.25
C PRO A 4 -4.52 -15.61 4.44
N ARG A 5 -4.26 -14.57 3.64
CA ARG A 5 -3.04 -14.48 2.83
C ARG A 5 -1.85 -14.24 3.77
N GLU A 6 -1.09 -15.30 4.05
CA GLU A 6 0.11 -15.32 4.93
C GLU A 6 1.31 -14.45 4.44
N HIS A 7 1.11 -13.61 3.41
CA HIS A 7 2.10 -12.67 2.87
C HIS A 7 1.54 -11.24 2.75
N GLN A 8 0.55 -10.90 3.57
CA GLN A 8 -0.05 -9.57 3.58
C GLN A 8 0.89 -8.55 4.22
N HIS A 9 1.56 -7.80 3.34
CA HIS A 9 2.24 -6.58 3.71
C HIS A 9 1.20 -5.46 3.73
N PHE A 10 1.17 -4.65 4.78
CA PHE A 10 0.41 -3.40 4.77
C PHE A 10 0.94 -2.51 3.64
N ARG A 11 0.03 -1.90 2.88
CA ARG A 11 0.39 -1.03 1.75
C ARG A 11 -0.32 0.30 1.84
N ALA A 12 0.39 1.35 1.49
CA ALA A 12 -0.19 2.66 1.22
C ALA A 12 -1.34 2.53 0.19
N GLY A 13 -2.47 3.16 0.50
CA GLY A 13 -3.69 3.14 -0.29
C GLY A 13 -4.64 1.97 -0.03
N GLU A 14 -4.27 1.02 0.83
CA GLU A 14 -5.15 -0.06 1.25
C GLU A 14 -5.77 0.23 2.62
N ASN A 15 -6.98 -0.30 2.86
CA ASN A 15 -7.61 -0.28 4.18
C ASN A 15 -7.35 -1.60 4.89
N TRP A 16 -7.03 -1.54 6.18
CA TRP A 16 -6.74 -2.71 7.00
C TRP A 16 -7.52 -2.69 8.30
N ASP A 17 -8.15 -3.82 8.61
CA ASP A 17 -8.97 -3.98 9.80
C ASP A 17 -8.15 -4.46 10.98
N PHE A 18 -8.34 -3.82 12.14
CA PHE A 18 -7.75 -4.20 13.40
C PHE A 18 -8.84 -4.43 14.45
N LEU A 19 -8.70 -5.50 15.22
CA LEU A 19 -9.65 -5.87 16.25
C LEU A 19 -9.10 -5.54 17.63
N VAL A 20 -9.79 -4.66 18.35
CA VAL A 20 -9.45 -4.30 19.73
C VAL A 20 -10.27 -5.16 20.69
N ARG A 21 -9.56 -5.90 21.54
CA ARG A 21 -10.17 -6.71 22.61
C ARG A 21 -9.56 -6.37 23.96
N LEU A 22 -10.38 -6.41 24.99
CA LEU A 22 -9.97 -6.36 26.39
C LEU A 22 -10.61 -7.55 27.11
N ASN A 23 -9.79 -8.36 27.79
CA ASN A 23 -10.24 -9.57 28.48
C ASN A 23 -11.08 -10.50 27.58
N GLY A 24 -10.67 -10.63 26.31
CA GLY A 24 -11.35 -11.45 25.31
C GLY A 24 -12.63 -10.85 24.71
N LYS A 25 -13.12 -9.70 25.21
CA LYS A 25 -14.32 -9.03 24.69
C LYS A 25 -13.94 -7.88 23.73
N PRO A 26 -14.67 -7.70 22.61
CA PRO A 26 -14.46 -6.55 21.75
C PRO A 26 -14.76 -5.24 22.48
N VAL A 27 -13.95 -4.22 22.23
CA VAL A 27 -14.12 -2.90 22.84
C VAL A 27 -14.69 -1.94 21.81
N LYS A 28 -15.94 -1.50 22.02
CA LYS A 28 -16.61 -0.56 21.13
C LYS A 28 -16.21 0.89 21.39
N ASN A 29 -16.25 1.73 20.35
CA ASN A 29 -15.99 3.17 20.42
C ASN A 29 -14.64 3.51 21.09
N ALA A 30 -13.67 2.60 20.99
CA ALA A 30 -12.33 2.75 21.52
C ALA A 30 -11.53 3.70 20.62
N PRO A 31 -10.93 4.78 21.14
CA PRO A 31 -10.02 5.59 20.36
C PRO A 31 -8.75 4.78 20.02
N VAL A 32 -8.40 4.74 18.74
CA VAL A 32 -7.20 4.13 18.20
C VAL A 32 -6.39 5.24 17.53
N ILE A 33 -5.23 5.54 18.09
CA ILE A 33 -4.29 6.51 17.54
C ILE A 33 -3.40 5.75 16.56
N PHE A 34 -3.41 6.16 15.31
CA PHE A 34 -2.55 5.64 14.25
C PHE A 34 -1.48 6.66 13.91
N GLU A 35 -0.22 6.26 13.96
CA GLU A 35 0.93 7.11 13.64
C GLU A 35 1.89 6.39 12.69
N THR A 36 2.41 7.09 11.69
CA THR A 36 3.43 6.58 10.77
C THR A 36 4.77 7.27 11.00
N GLU A 37 5.86 6.60 10.62
CA GLU A 37 7.22 7.18 10.59
C GLU A 37 7.29 8.41 9.67
N ASN A 38 6.44 8.45 8.64
CA ASN A 38 6.28 9.57 7.72
C ASN A 38 5.40 10.70 8.27
N LYS A 39 5.14 10.72 9.59
CA LYS A 39 4.44 11.79 10.34
C LYS A 39 2.94 11.91 10.06
N THR A 40 2.32 10.92 9.44
CA THR A 40 0.85 10.85 9.41
C THR A 40 0.35 10.48 10.81
N ARG A 41 -0.71 11.16 11.26
CA ARG A 41 -1.35 10.88 12.55
C ARG A 41 -2.86 11.00 12.42
N GLU A 42 -3.57 9.95 12.81
CA GLU A 42 -5.03 9.90 12.79
C GLU A 42 -5.56 9.28 14.09
N VAL A 43 -6.79 9.65 14.45
CA VAL A 43 -7.50 9.04 15.57
C VAL A 43 -8.81 8.49 15.05
N LEU A 44 -8.92 7.17 15.04
CA LEU A 44 -10.10 6.44 14.60
C LEU A 44 -10.79 5.81 15.81
N LYS A 45 -12.02 5.36 15.63
CA LYS A 45 -12.75 4.66 16.70
C LYS A 45 -13.19 3.30 16.23
N THR A 46 -13.16 2.34 17.14
CA THR A 46 -13.72 1.02 16.87
C THR A 46 -15.24 1.05 16.78
N ASP A 47 -15.79 0.16 15.97
CA ASP A 47 -17.23 -0.05 15.82
C ASP A 47 -17.83 -0.90 16.96
N GLN A 48 -19.04 -1.41 16.78
CA GLN A 48 -19.74 -2.22 17.78
C GLN A 48 -19.08 -3.59 18.02
N ASP A 49 -18.36 -4.10 17.02
CA ASP A 49 -17.65 -5.38 17.06
C ASP A 49 -16.18 -5.22 17.49
N GLY A 50 -15.77 -4.00 17.84
CA GLY A 50 -14.41 -3.67 18.25
C GLY A 50 -13.43 -3.59 17.09
N LEU A 51 -13.92 -3.55 15.84
CA LEU A 51 -13.10 -3.41 14.64
C LEU A 51 -12.86 -1.94 14.32
N VAL A 52 -11.67 -1.63 13.80
CA VAL A 52 -11.33 -0.34 13.21
C VAL A 52 -10.66 -0.57 11.86
N SER A 53 -11.18 0.03 10.81
CA SER A 53 -10.59 0.03 9.47
C SER A 53 -9.65 1.23 9.35
N ILE A 54 -8.35 0.98 9.23
CA ILE A 54 -7.31 2.02 9.10
C ILE A 54 -6.98 2.23 7.61
N PRO A 55 -7.18 3.44 7.06
CA PRO A 55 -6.71 3.76 5.72
C PRO A 55 -5.20 4.06 5.76
N PHE A 56 -4.39 3.23 5.11
CA PHE A 56 -2.94 3.49 5.06
C PHE A 56 -2.62 4.61 4.07
N PRO A 57 -1.90 5.67 4.49
CA PRO A 57 -1.70 6.88 3.70
C PRO A 57 -0.67 6.71 2.59
N TYR A 58 -0.74 7.56 1.58
CA TYR A 58 0.29 7.77 0.57
C TYR A 58 1.29 8.85 1.03
N ASP A 59 1.99 8.61 2.14
CA ASP A 59 2.87 9.60 2.79
C ASP A 59 4.37 9.33 2.60
N PHE A 60 4.72 8.41 1.69
CA PHE A 60 6.12 8.20 1.32
C PHE A 60 6.65 9.42 0.57
N PRO A 61 7.92 9.81 0.78
CA PRO A 61 8.52 10.91 0.03
C PRO A 61 8.64 10.53 -1.45
N GLU A 62 8.22 11.44 -2.32
CA GLU A 62 8.48 11.39 -3.76
C GLU A 62 9.99 11.36 -3.98
N GLU A 63 10.45 10.56 -4.94
CA GLU A 63 11.84 10.65 -5.40
C GLU A 63 11.87 11.78 -6.40
N SER A 64 12.76 12.77 -6.22
CA SER A 64 13.00 13.74 -7.28
C SER A 64 13.51 13.00 -8.50
N ASP A 65 12.99 13.33 -9.68
CA ASP A 65 13.35 12.77 -11.01
C ASP A 65 14.83 13.00 -11.41
N SER A 66 15.71 13.31 -10.47
CA SER A 66 17.14 13.60 -10.69
C SER A 66 18.00 12.36 -10.93
N ALA A 67 17.42 11.17 -11.05
CA ALA A 67 18.11 9.96 -11.49
C ALA A 67 17.81 9.62 -12.96
N ILE A 68 17.81 10.61 -13.85
CA ILE A 68 18.26 10.39 -15.23
C ILE A 68 19.80 10.39 -15.18
N GLY A 69 20.35 9.37 -14.53
CA GLY A 69 21.78 9.18 -14.35
C GLY A 69 22.11 7.75 -14.75
N ASP A 70 22.58 7.63 -15.99
CA ASP A 70 23.41 6.58 -16.55
C ASP A 70 23.40 5.19 -15.89
N GLY A 71 22.87 4.22 -16.63
CA GLY A 71 23.44 2.88 -16.66
C GLY A 71 22.83 1.87 -15.69
N GLN A 72 22.23 0.84 -16.28
CA GLN A 72 22.33 -0.55 -15.81
C GLN A 72 22.00 -0.79 -14.34
N ASP A 73 20.72 -0.70 -13.98
CA ASP A 73 20.21 -1.57 -12.93
C ASP A 73 18.78 -2.02 -13.24
N HIS A 74 18.66 -3.18 -13.89
CA HIS A 74 17.39 -3.91 -14.05
C HIS A 74 17.02 -4.63 -12.74
N GLY A 75 17.28 -4.01 -11.59
CA GLY A 75 16.88 -4.48 -10.27
C GLY A 75 15.50 -3.94 -9.93
N HIS A 76 14.56 -4.81 -9.61
CA HIS A 76 13.24 -4.43 -9.11
C HIS A 76 13.38 -3.36 -8.02
N ALA A 77 12.95 -2.12 -8.30
CA ALA A 77 12.96 -1.05 -7.32
C ALA A 77 12.30 -1.56 -6.03
N ARG A 78 13.11 -1.72 -4.98
CA ARG A 78 12.66 -2.30 -3.72
C ARG A 78 11.60 -1.38 -3.15
N ARG A 79 10.40 -1.91 -2.84
CA ARG A 79 9.32 -1.08 -2.27
C ARG A 79 9.84 -0.36 -1.03
N LYS A 80 9.64 0.96 -0.95
CA LYS A 80 9.94 1.72 0.26
C LYS A 80 9.09 1.15 1.40
N LYS A 81 9.67 1.15 2.60
CA LYS A 81 9.09 0.59 3.82
C LYS A 81 9.21 1.64 4.92
N ALA A 82 8.12 1.84 5.65
CA ALA A 82 8.06 2.78 6.78
C ALA A 82 7.35 2.12 7.96
N GLY A 83 7.71 2.49 9.18
CA GLY A 83 7.08 2.02 10.41
C GLY A 83 5.72 2.66 10.65
N PHE A 84 4.86 1.96 11.38
CA PHE A 84 3.66 2.53 11.97
C PHE A 84 3.38 1.94 13.35
N VAL A 85 2.63 2.69 14.16
CA VAL A 85 2.12 2.28 15.46
C VAL A 85 0.62 2.53 15.55
N LEU A 86 -0.09 1.58 16.16
CA LEU A 86 -1.45 1.76 16.65
C LEU A 86 -1.40 1.78 18.18
N THR A 87 -1.94 2.83 18.78
CA THR A 87 -2.02 2.99 20.23
C THR A 87 -3.48 3.02 20.66
N VAL A 88 -3.84 2.21 21.64
CA VAL A 88 -5.17 2.17 22.24
C VAL A 88 -5.04 2.35 23.75
N GLU A 89 -5.82 3.27 24.30
CA GLU A 89 -5.97 3.44 25.73
C GLU A 89 -7.39 3.07 26.15
N GLN A 90 -7.53 2.24 27.17
CA GLN A 90 -8.80 1.82 27.71
C GLN A 90 -8.84 1.82 29.22
N LYS A 91 -9.95 2.31 29.79
CA LYS A 91 -10.20 2.26 31.22
C LYS A 91 -11.24 1.19 31.51
N SER A 92 -10.90 0.21 32.33
CA SER A 92 -11.82 -0.83 32.81
C SER A 92 -11.51 -1.14 34.27
N ASP A 93 -12.54 -1.30 35.09
CA ASP A 93 -12.43 -1.71 36.50
C ASP A 93 -11.47 -0.83 37.32
N GLY A 94 -11.49 0.48 37.06
CA GLY A 94 -10.62 1.46 37.72
C GLY A 94 -9.16 1.42 37.28
N LYS A 95 -8.78 0.60 36.30
CA LYS A 95 -7.43 0.49 35.75
C LYS A 95 -7.36 1.07 34.34
N GLN A 96 -6.25 1.73 34.02
CA GLN A 96 -5.93 2.18 32.67
C GLN A 96 -5.01 1.15 32.00
N PHE A 97 -5.42 0.68 30.83
CA PHE A 97 -4.68 -0.22 29.98
C PHE A 97 -4.24 0.56 28.74
N ILE A 98 -2.96 0.44 28.39
CA ILE A 98 -2.39 1.03 27.19
C ILE A 98 -1.80 -0.12 26.38
N SER A 99 -2.07 -0.15 25.08
CA SER A 99 -1.57 -1.18 24.17
C SER A 99 -1.04 -0.55 22.89
N HIS A 100 0.10 -1.06 22.43
CA HIS A 100 0.75 -0.64 21.19
C HIS A 100 0.89 -1.83 20.25
N PHE A 101 0.53 -1.63 19.00
CA PHE A 101 0.83 -2.55 17.90
C PHE A 101 1.76 -1.83 16.92
N ASN A 102 2.97 -2.36 16.74
CA ASN A 102 3.99 -1.76 15.88
C ASN A 102 4.27 -2.70 14.71
N PHE A 103 4.26 -2.17 13.50
CA PHE A 103 4.64 -2.93 12.31
C PHE A 103 5.12 -1.99 11.20
N TYR A 104 5.17 -2.48 9.97
CA TYR A 104 5.60 -1.72 8.81
C TYR A 104 4.61 -1.80 7.67
N TYR A 105 4.55 -0.73 6.87
CA TYR A 105 3.83 -0.68 5.61
C TYR A 105 4.78 -0.32 4.47
N THR A 106 4.34 -0.59 3.26
CA THR A 106 5.13 -0.39 2.04
C THR A 106 4.40 0.46 1.03
N THR A 107 5.12 0.97 0.04
CA THR A 107 4.51 1.64 -1.11
C THR A 107 3.54 0.70 -1.85
N GLY A 108 2.46 1.27 -2.38
CA GLY A 108 1.51 0.55 -3.22
C GLY A 108 2.12 0.04 -4.53
N ALA A 109 1.46 -0.91 -5.18
CA ALA A 109 1.96 -1.53 -6.43
C ALA A 109 2.12 -0.56 -7.62
N PHE A 110 1.49 0.63 -7.53
CA PHE A 110 1.51 1.68 -8.55
C PHE A 110 2.21 2.97 -8.09
N TYR A 111 2.90 2.94 -6.96
CA TYR A 111 3.67 4.08 -6.48
C TYR A 111 4.70 4.52 -7.54
N ASN A 112 4.75 5.83 -7.83
CA ASN A 112 5.58 6.46 -8.87
C ASN A 112 5.40 5.91 -10.31
N LYS A 113 4.27 5.27 -10.64
CA LYS A 113 4.01 4.83 -12.03
C LYS A 113 3.20 5.85 -12.80
N ASN A 114 3.75 6.34 -13.92
CA ASN A 114 3.04 7.21 -14.84
C ASN A 114 2.27 6.39 -15.88
N LEU A 115 0.95 6.26 -15.69
CA LEU A 115 0.07 5.51 -16.60
C LEU A 115 -0.01 6.17 -17.99
N ALA A 116 -0.01 7.50 -18.05
CA ALA A 116 -0.09 8.25 -19.30
C ALA A 116 1.15 8.00 -20.18
N LEU A 117 2.34 7.99 -19.56
CA LEU A 117 3.58 7.65 -20.25
C LEU A 117 3.55 6.20 -20.79
N GLY A 118 3.05 5.26 -19.99
CA GLY A 118 2.88 3.87 -20.40
C GLY A 118 1.94 3.70 -21.60
N ILE A 119 0.80 4.41 -21.59
CA ILE A 119 -0.14 4.44 -22.73
C ILE A 119 0.52 5.05 -23.97
N GLY A 120 1.26 6.16 -23.81
CA GLY A 120 1.99 6.81 -24.90
C GLY A 120 2.98 5.86 -25.57
N PHE A 121 3.81 5.16 -24.78
CA PHE A 121 4.75 4.17 -25.30
C PHE A 121 4.06 3.00 -26.00
N ALA A 122 2.96 2.49 -25.47
CA ALA A 122 2.22 1.39 -26.08
C ALA A 122 1.64 1.78 -27.45
N LEU A 123 1.04 2.96 -27.56
CA LEU A 123 0.50 3.48 -28.82
C LEU A 123 1.62 3.71 -29.85
N PHE A 124 2.74 4.27 -29.42
CA PHE A 124 3.90 4.47 -30.29
C PHE A 124 4.46 3.16 -30.83
N GLY A 125 4.64 2.14 -29.97
CA GLY A 125 5.08 0.81 -30.38
C GLY A 125 4.13 0.13 -31.36
N MET A 126 2.82 0.33 -31.17
CA MET A 126 1.81 -0.20 -32.12
C MET A 126 1.93 0.48 -33.49
N MET A 127 2.12 1.80 -33.54
CA MET A 127 2.32 2.54 -34.79
C MET A 127 3.57 2.09 -35.54
N THR A 128 4.68 1.81 -34.83
CA THR A 128 5.92 1.35 -35.48
C THR A 128 5.85 -0.11 -35.92
N ALA A 129 5.12 -0.98 -35.22
CA ALA A 129 4.96 -2.39 -35.57
C ALA A 129 3.96 -2.65 -36.72
N ALA A 130 2.93 -1.80 -36.85
CA ALA A 130 1.89 -1.93 -37.88
C ALA A 130 2.43 -2.14 -39.32
N PRO A 131 3.44 -1.38 -39.82
CA PRO A 131 3.98 -1.59 -41.17
C PRO A 131 4.72 -2.93 -41.35
N PHE A 132 5.35 -3.49 -40.31
CA PHE A 132 6.06 -4.78 -40.38
C PHE A 132 5.08 -5.97 -40.43
N LEU A 133 4.00 -5.92 -39.65
CA LEU A 133 2.92 -6.91 -39.71
C LEU A 133 2.22 -6.94 -41.07
N ARG A 134 2.13 -5.79 -41.75
CA ARG A 134 1.56 -5.67 -43.10
C ARG A 134 2.45 -6.31 -44.18
N LYS A 135 3.78 -6.36 -43.99
CA LYS A 135 4.72 -6.98 -44.94
C LYS A 135 4.82 -8.50 -44.78
N SER A 136 4.65 -9.05 -43.59
CA SER A 136 4.72 -10.50 -43.33
C SER A 136 3.63 -11.31 -44.06
N LYS A 137 2.48 -10.69 -44.38
CA LYS A 137 1.37 -11.37 -45.08
C LYS A 137 1.60 -11.60 -46.58
N LYS A 138 2.71 -11.10 -47.16
CA LYS A 138 3.06 -11.27 -48.59
C LYS A 138 4.14 -12.32 -48.88
N GLY A 139 4.69 -13.00 -47.86
CA GLY A 139 5.76 -13.99 -48.03
C GLY A 139 5.35 -15.46 -47.83
N GLY A 140 4.08 -15.74 -47.52
CA GLY A 140 3.58 -17.10 -47.33
C GLY A 140 2.83 -17.62 -48.56
N LYS A 141 3.48 -18.50 -49.32
CA LYS A 141 3.03 -19.22 -50.53
C LYS A 141 3.09 -18.41 -51.83
N SER A 142 4.09 -18.67 -52.66
CA SER A 142 4.08 -19.75 -53.66
C SER A 142 5.49 -20.03 -54.16
#